data_AF-A0A7C3UYJ5-F1
#
_entry.id   AF-A0A7C3UYJ5-F1
#
_cell.length_a   1.000
_cell.length_b   1.000
_cell.length_c   1.000
_cell.angle_alpha   90.00
_cell.angle_beta   90.00
_cell.angle_gamma   90.00
#
_symmetry.space_group_name_H-M   'P 1'
#
loop_
_entity.id
_entity.type
_entity.pdbx_description
1 polymer ?
#
loop_
_entity_poly.entity_id
_entity_poly.type
_entity_poly.pdbx_seq_one_letter_code
_entity_poly.pdbx_strand_id
1 'polypeptide(L)' 'MPKNSKLLVFLGFLAFALFNYPLLQIFNRDLCLAGVPLLIYYLFGVWLVAIVVLYWGQRFLLS' A
#
# COMPACT_ATOMS: atom_id res chain seq x y z
N MET A 1 20.76 10.91 -11.55
CA MET A 1 19.60 10.27 -10.87
C MET A 1 18.75 9.61 -11.95
N PRO A 2 18.56 8.29 -11.95
CA PRO A 2 17.85 7.62 -13.04
C PRO A 2 16.41 8.15 -13.11
N LYS A 3 15.91 8.37 -14.33
CA LYS A 3 14.64 9.07 -14.62
C LYS A 3 13.43 8.43 -13.91
N ASN A 4 13.56 7.16 -13.55
CA ASN A 4 12.53 6.31 -12.94
C ASN A 4 12.49 6.36 -11.41
N SER A 5 13.46 7.01 -10.75
CA SER A 5 13.46 7.18 -9.29
C SER A 5 12.25 7.94 -8.77
N LYS A 6 11.68 8.84 -9.59
CA LYS A 6 10.49 9.62 -9.22
C LYS A 6 9.27 8.73 -8.98
N LEU A 7 9.14 7.64 -9.75
CA LEU A 7 8.00 6.73 -9.68
C LEU A 7 8.07 5.91 -8.39
N LEU A 8 9.26 5.40 -8.02
CA LEU A 8 9.47 4.70 -6.75
C LEU A 8 9.25 5.62 -5.54
N VAL A 9 9.72 6.87 -5.62
CA VAL A 9 9.47 7.87 -4.57
C VAL A 9 7.97 8.15 -4.43
N PHE A 10 7.27 8.35 -5.55
CA PHE A 10 5.82 8.53 -5.55
C PHE A 10 5.08 7.34 -4.93
N LEU A 11 5.44 6.10 -5.31
CA LEU A 11 4.88 4.88 -4.73
C LEU A 11 5.14 4.77 -3.22
N GLY A 12 6.31 5.18 -2.76
CA GLY A 12 6.64 5.24 -1.33
C GLY A 12 5.75 6.22 -0.57
N PHE A 13 5.58 7.44 -1.10
CA PHE A 13 4.65 8.42 -0.50
C PHE A 13 3.20 7.95 -0.54
N LEU A 14 2.78 7.29 -1.62
CA LEU A 14 1.43 6.74 -1.74
C LEU A 14 1.20 5.64 -0.70
N ALA A 15 2.15 4.71 -0.53
CA ALA A 15 2.08 3.70 0.52
C ALA A 15 2.04 4.35 1.91
N PHE A 16 2.90 5.33 2.18
CA PHE A 16 2.89 6.08 3.43
C PHE A 16 1.53 6.74 3.71
N ALA A 17 0.91 7.37 2.69
CA ALA A 17 -0.42 7.95 2.83
C ALA A 17 -1.47 6.88 3.15
N LEU A 18 -1.47 5.75 2.43
CA LEU A 18 -2.43 4.65 2.62
C LEU A 18 -2.35 4.01 4.02
N PHE A 19 -1.16 3.99 4.63
CA PHE A 19 -0.95 3.55 6.02
C PHE A 19 -1.11 4.67 7.06
N ASN A 20 -1.45 5.88 6.66
CA ASN A 20 -1.64 6.99 7.59
C ASN A 20 -2.99 6.88 8.31
N TYR A 21 -3.06 7.40 9.53
CA TYR A 21 -4.23 7.30 10.40
C TYR A 21 -5.54 7.78 9.74
N PRO A 22 -5.60 8.90 9.00
CA PRO A 22 -6.84 9.35 8.36
C PRO A 22 -7.45 8.33 7.39
N LEU A 23 -6.62 7.62 6.61
CA LEU A 23 -7.09 6.60 5.68
C LEU A 23 -7.40 5.29 6.40
N LEU A 24 -6.60 4.91 7.39
CA LEU A 24 -6.90 3.75 8.25
C LEU A 24 -8.26 3.91 8.95
N GLN A 25 -8.59 5.13 9.41
CA GLN A 25 -9.84 5.41 10.10
C GLN A 25 -11.08 5.15 9.23
N ILE A 26 -10.96 5.22 7.90
CA ILE A 26 -12.07 4.90 6.98
C ILE A 26 -12.50 3.43 7.13
N PHE A 27 -11.52 2.53 7.33
CA PHE A 27 -11.71 1.08 7.47
C PHE A 27 -11.79 0.63 8.93
N ASN A 28 -11.40 1.47 9.88
CA ASN A 28 -11.56 1.24 11.32
C ASN A 28 -13.01 1.51 11.76
N ARG A 29 -13.93 0.70 11.26
CA ARG A 29 -15.34 0.68 11.65
C ARG A 29 -15.66 -0.67 12.27
N ASP A 30 -16.75 -0.75 13.02
CA ASP A 30 -17.28 -1.99 13.61
C ASP A 30 -17.90 -2.93 12.55
N LEU A 31 -17.21 -3.12 11.43
CA LEU A 31 -17.57 -4.01 10.36
C LEU A 31 -16.58 -5.18 10.34
N CYS A 32 -17.11 -6.37 10.53
CA CYS A 32 -16.35 -7.62 10.46
C CYS A 32 -16.75 -8.40 9.21
N LEU A 33 -15.77 -8.87 8.44
CA LEU A 33 -15.95 -9.83 7.37
C LEU A 33 -15.47 -11.19 7.87
N ALA A 34 -16.32 -12.21 7.81
CA ALA A 34 -16.01 -13.56 8.31
C ALA A 34 -15.46 -13.59 9.76
N GLY A 35 -15.91 -12.68 10.63
CA GLY A 35 -15.45 -12.57 12.02
C GLY A 35 -14.15 -11.77 12.23
N VAL A 36 -13.53 -11.28 11.15
CA VAL A 36 -12.30 -10.49 11.20
C VAL A 36 -12.60 -9.02 10.86
N PRO A 37 -12.07 -8.03 11.62
CA PRO A 37 -12.31 -6.62 11.34
C PRO A 37 -11.84 -6.21 9.94
N LEU A 38 -12.62 -5.38 9.26
CA LEU A 38 -12.30 -4.87 7.93
C LEU A 38 -10.92 -4.18 7.87
N LEU A 39 -10.54 -3.51 8.96
CA LEU A 39 -9.23 -2.86 9.11
C LEU A 39 -8.06 -3.83 8.86
N ILE A 40 -8.18 -5.08 9.31
CA ILE A 40 -7.14 -6.11 9.13
C ILE A 40 -7.00 -6.45 7.64
N TYR A 41 -8.10 -6.66 6.94
CA TYR A 41 -8.09 -6.90 5.49
C TYR A 41 -7.47 -5.74 4.72
N TYR A 42 -7.82 -4.50 5.09
CA TYR A 42 -7.23 -3.31 4.50
C TYR A 42 -5.72 -3.25 4.72
N LEU A 43 -5.26 -3.42 5.97
CA LEU A 43 -3.86 -3.30 6.33
C LEU A 43 -3.00 -4.31 5.56
N PHE A 44 -3.38 -5.59 5.59
CA PHE A 44 -2.62 -6.65 4.92
C PHE A 44 -2.80 -6.62 3.40
N GLY A 45 -3.98 -6.24 2.91
CA GLY A 45 -4.25 -6.09 1.47
C GLY A 45 -3.40 -5.00 0.84
N VAL A 46 -3.42 -3.78 1.41
CA VAL A 46 -2.59 -2.67 0.93
C VAL A 46 -1.11 -3.01 1.04
N TRP A 47 -0.69 -3.69 2.11
CA TRP A 47 0.70 -4.11 2.29
C TRP A 47 1.18 -5.07 1.20
N LEU A 48 0.37 -6.10 0.89
CA LEU A 48 0.68 -7.04 -0.20
C LEU A 48 0.73 -6.33 -1.55
N VAL A 49 -0.25 -5.46 -1.84
CA VAL A 49 -0.27 -4.66 -3.08
C VAL A 49 0.99 -3.80 -3.18
N ALA A 50 1.40 -3.13 -2.10
CA ALA A 50 2.61 -2.32 -2.08
C ALA A 50 3.86 -3.16 -2.40
N ILE A 51 4.00 -4.35 -1.82
CA ILE A 51 5.13 -5.25 -2.12
C ILE A 51 5.14 -5.66 -3.59
N VAL A 52 4.00 -6.10 -4.12
CA VAL A 52 3.90 -6.54 -5.52
C VAL A 52 4.25 -5.38 -6.46
N VAL A 53 3.69 -4.20 -6.23
CA VAL A 53 3.93 -3.00 -7.04
C VAL A 53 5.39 -2.56 -6.97
N LEU A 54 6.01 -2.58 -5.79
CA LEU A 54 7.42 -2.23 -5.63
C LEU A 54 8.34 -3.27 -6.28
N TYR A 55 8.07 -4.56 -6.11
CA TYR A 55 8.86 -5.64 -6.71
C TYR A 55 8.79 -5.60 -8.25
N TRP A 56 7.58 -5.50 -8.80
CA TRP A 56 7.38 -5.42 -10.25
C TRP A 56 7.92 -4.11 -10.82
N GLY A 57 7.70 -3.00 -10.12
CA GLY A 57 8.25 -1.70 -10.47
C GLY A 57 9.78 -1.75 -10.55
N GLN A 58 10.46 -2.30 -9.54
CA GLN A 58 11.92 -2.44 -9.59
C GLN A 58 12.38 -3.36 -10.73
N ARG A 59 11.70 -4.50 -10.92
CA ARG A 59 12.03 -5.47 -11.97
C ARG A 59 11.94 -4.83 -13.37
N PHE A 60 10.88 -4.07 -13.63
CA PHE A 60 10.66 -3.40 -14.92
C PHE A 60 11.63 -2.24 -15.16
N LEU A 61 12.07 -1.57 -14.11
CA LEU A 61 12.97 -0.42 -14.21
C LEU A 61 14.46 -0.81 -14.35
N LEU A 62 14.82 -2.06 -14.04
CA LEU A 62 16.18 -2.60 -14.12
C LEU A 62 16.37 -3.60 -15.28
N SER A 63 15.31 -3.94 -16.01
CA SER A 63 15.32 -4.73 -17.26
C SER A 63 15.46 -3.84 -18.49
#